data_AF-A0A8H7SMS6-F1
#
_entry.id   AF-A0A8H7SMS6-F1
#
_cell.length_a   1.000
_cell.length_b   1.000
_cell.length_c   1.000
_cell.angle_alpha   90.00
_cell.angle_beta   90.00
_cell.angle_gamma   90.00
#
_symmetry.space_group_name_H-M   'P 1'
#
loop_
_entity.id
_entity.type
_entity.pdbx_description
1 polymer ?
#
loop_
_entity_poly.entity_id
_entity_poly.type
_entity_poly.pdbx_seq_one_letter_code
_entity_poly.pdbx_strand_id
1 'polypeptide(L)' 'DGLLWGGSQLVAIGYGIKKLQINCVVEDDKVSMDDLSDKITDFEDFVQSVDVAAMQKI' A
#
# COMPACT_ATOMS: atom_id res chain seq x y z
N ASP A 1 -13.37 -3.61 7.51
CA ASP A 1 -14.43 -2.58 7.48
C ASP A 1 -13.75 -1.23 7.65
N GLY A 2 -14.07 -0.22 6.84
CA GLY A 2 -13.33 1.06 6.81
C GLY A 2 -12.04 1.09 5.97
N LEU A 3 -11.74 0.05 5.20
CA LEU A 3 -10.63 0.00 4.22
C LEU A 3 -11.20 -0.39 2.87
N LEU A 4 -10.96 0.44 1.85
CA LEU A 4 -11.39 0.19 0.49
C LEU A 4 -10.19 0.25 -0.46
N TRP A 5 -9.92 -0.88 -1.13
CA TRP A 5 -8.88 -0.97 -2.14
C TRP A 5 -9.38 -0.37 -3.47
N GLY A 6 -8.56 0.50 -4.05
CA GLY A 6 -8.79 1.13 -5.34
C GLY A 6 -7.99 0.46 -6.47
N GLY A 7 -7.75 1.21 -7.53
CA GLY A 7 -6.94 0.75 -8.66
C GLY A 7 -5.50 0.43 -8.26
N SER A 8 -4.94 -0.62 -8.88
CA SER A 8 -3.54 -1.01 -8.75
C SER A 8 -2.85 -1.08 -10.10
N GLN A 9 -1.55 -0.81 -10.11
CA GLN A 9 -0.70 -0.89 -11.29
C GLN A 9 0.72 -1.31 -10.90
N LEU A 10 1.41 -1.96 -11.83
CA LEU A 10 2.83 -2.30 -11.69
C LEU A 10 3.68 -1.21 -12.35
N VAL A 11 4.43 -0.47 -11.55
CA VAL A 11 5.30 0.62 -12.02
C VAL A 11 6.74 0.13 -12.09
N ALA A 12 7.38 0.27 -13.25
CA ALA A 12 8.78 -0.08 -13.41
C ALA A 12 9.68 0.90 -12.63
N ILE A 13 10.60 0.36 -11.82
CA ILE A 13 11.57 1.15 -11.05
C ILE A 13 13.01 1.03 -11.58
N GLY A 14 13.23 0.15 -12.55
CA GLY A 14 14.53 -0.07 -13.20
C GLY A 14 14.99 -1.52 -13.10
N TYR A 15 16.00 -1.88 -13.90
CA TYR A 15 16.67 -3.20 -13.85
C TYR A 15 15.72 -4.42 -13.94
N GLY A 16 14.58 -4.27 -14.64
CA GLY A 16 13.56 -5.31 -14.76
C GLY A 16 12.63 -5.45 -13.55
N ILE A 17 12.84 -4.66 -12.49
CA ILE A 17 12.04 -4.68 -11.27
C ILE A 17 10.84 -3.75 -11.43
N LYS A 18 9.67 -4.22 -10.97
CA LYS A 18 8.42 -3.46 -10.92
C LYS A 18 7.92 -3.43 -9.48
N LYS A 19 7.51 -2.26 -9.00
CA LYS A 19 6.81 -2.10 -7.73
C LYS A 19 5.30 -2.17 -7.94
N LEU A 20 4.58 -2.72 -6.98
CA LEU A 20 3.14 -2.63 -6.91
C LEU A 20 2.75 -1.26 -6.35
N GLN A 21 2.00 -0.47 -7.13
CA GLN A 21 1.38 0.76 -6.66
C GLN A 21 -0.13 0.52 -6.59
N ILE A 22 -0.70 0.65 -5.40
CA ILE A 22 -2.13 0.44 -5.16
C ILE A 22 -2.69 1.63 -4.40
N ASN A 23 -3.89 2.07 -4.79
CA ASN A 23 -4.63 3.08 -4.04
C ASN A 23 -5.47 2.40 -2.97
N CYS A 24 -5.57 3.01 -1.80
CA CYS A 24 -6.52 2.62 -0.77
C CYS A 24 -7.19 3.87 -0.18
N VAL A 25 -8.44 3.72 0.21
CA VAL A 25 -9.19 4.71 0.97
C VAL A 25 -9.41 4.11 2.35
N VAL A 26 -8.99 4.83 3.37
CA VAL A 26 -9.12 4.42 4.77
C VAL A 26 -10.04 5.37 5.51
N GLU A 27 -10.84 4.83 6.43
CA GLU A 27 -11.53 5.61 7.45
C GLU A 27 -10.60 5.78 8.67
N ASP A 28 -10.12 7.00 8.90
CA ASP A 28 -9.13 7.32 9.96
C ASP A 28 -9.57 6.83 11.36
N ASP A 29 -10.88 6.84 11.65
CA ASP A 29 -11.44 6.42 12.95
C ASP A 29 -11.41 4.89 13.17
N LYS A 30 -11.18 4.09 12.11
CA LYS A 30 -11.28 2.62 12.14
C LYS A 30 -10.03 1.89 11.68
N VAL A 31 -9.21 2.52 10.85
CA VAL A 31 -8.06 1.88 10.21
C VAL A 31 -6.81 2.73 10.43
N SER A 32 -5.85 2.16 11.16
CA SER A 32 -4.51 2.73 11.29
C SER A 32 -3.68 2.41 10.04
N MET A 33 -3.00 3.42 9.50
CA MET A 33 -2.07 3.25 8.37
C MET A 33 -0.83 2.42 8.77
N ASP A 34 -0.42 2.49 10.03
CA ASP A 34 0.70 1.73 10.55
C ASP A 34 0.36 0.24 10.57
N ASP A 35 -0.78 -0.14 11.17
CA ASP A 35 -1.28 -1.52 11.20
C ASP A 35 -1.46 -2.11 9.79
N LEU A 36 -1.89 -1.28 8.83
CA LEU A 36 -2.05 -1.70 7.44
C LEU A 36 -0.68 -1.99 6.80
N SER A 37 0.30 -1.11 7.03
CA SER A 37 1.65 -1.25 6.51
C SER A 37 2.37 -2.46 7.10
N ASP A 38 2.19 -2.72 8.39
CA ASP A 38 2.75 -3.88 9.10
C ASP A 38 2.21 -5.18 8.50
N LYS A 39 0.88 -5.29 8.34
CA LYS A 39 0.25 -6.48 7.73
C LYS A 39 0.69 -6.74 6.29
N ILE A 40 1.03 -5.70 5.54
CA ILE A 40 1.55 -5.86 4.18
C ILE A 40 3.01 -6.32 4.24
N THR A 41 3.79 -5.78 5.19
CA THR A 41 5.20 -6.13 5.37
C THR A 41 5.39 -7.55 5.92
N ASP A 42 4.41 -8.09 6.65
CA ASP A 42 4.37 -9.49 7.12
C ASP A 42 4.43 -10.52 5.97
N PHE A 43 4.12 -10.11 4.73
CA PHE A 43 4.31 -10.95 3.54
C PHE A 43 5.79 -10.94 3.08
N GLU A 44 6.69 -11.38 3.95
CA GLU A 44 8.16 -11.30 3.77
C GLU A 44 8.68 -11.96 2.48
N ASP A 45 7.97 -12.97 1.96
CA ASP A 45 8.32 -13.65 0.71
C ASP A 45 8.06 -12.80 -0.55
N PHE A 46 7.18 -11.80 -0.45
CA PHE A 46 6.68 -11.01 -1.60
C PHE A 46 6.94 -9.51 -1.46
N VAL A 47 7.01 -9.01 -0.22
CA VAL A 47 7.10 -7.58 0.10
C VAL A 47 8.44 -7.31 0.76
N GLN A 48 9.29 -6.54 0.08
CA GLN A 48 10.59 -6.14 0.61
C GLN A 48 10.50 -4.89 1.50
N SER A 49 9.59 -3.97 1.18
CA SER A 49 9.26 -2.77 1.96
C SER A 49 7.92 -2.18 1.51
N VAL A 50 7.34 -1.33 2.34
CA VAL A 50 6.12 -0.56 2.04
C VAL A 50 6.44 0.92 2.18
N ASP A 51 6.02 1.72 1.21
CA ASP A 51 6.21 3.18 1.19
C ASP A 51 4.92 3.88 0.74
N VAL A 52 4.62 5.03 1.35
CA VAL A 52 3.49 5.88 0.96
C VAL A 52 3.90 6.76 -0.22
N ALA A 53 3.40 6.45 -1.41
CA ALA A 53 3.70 7.21 -2.62
C ALA A 53 3.04 8.60 -2.64
N ALA A 54 1.79 8.70 -2.16
CA ALA A 54 1.03 9.93 -2.03
C ALA A 54 -0.14 9.70 -1.05
N MET A 55 -0.51 10.72 -0.29
CA MET A 55 -1.66 10.71 0.61
C MET A 55 -2.46 12.00 0.41
N GLN A 56 -3.78 11.88 0.27
CA GLN A 56 -4.71 13.00 0.18
C GLN A 56 -5.87 12.78 1.14
N LYS A 57 -6.28 13.84 1.83
CA LYS A 57 -7.50 13.81 2.66
C LYS A 57 -8.71 14.06 1.76
N ILE A 58 -9.71 13.20 1.87
CA ILE A 58 -11.03 13.32 1.21
C ILE A 58 -12.07 13.73 2.26
#